data_AF-A0A7V1Z682-F1
#
_entry.id   AF-A0A7V1Z682-F1
#
_cell.length_a   1.000
_cell.length_b   1.000
_cell.length_c   1.000
_cell.angle_alpha   90.00
_cell.angle_beta   90.00
_cell.angle_gamma   90.00
#
_symmetry.space_group_name_H-M   'P 1'
#
loop_
_entity.id
_entity.type
_entity.pdbx_description
1 polymer ?
#
loop_
_entity_poly.entity_id
_entity_poly.type
_entity_poly.pdbx_seq_one_letter_code
_entity_poly.pdbx_strand_id
1 'polypeptide(L)'
;MVEEHLRCQQVGLGKAEDFTVALVQESAEWISATPFVGPAHIGRRQQQRYLLKALRRELRRWLERQYPGQSIQAVPASITLGETPARLPALEYRRARQRRSADGYHRPCGFFRLTFVDAAGQPVRVRGPICLGYGSHFGLGLFLPQES
;
A
#
# COMPACT_ATOMS: atom_id res chain seq x y z
N MET A 1 -15.01 -7.95 28.42
CA MET A 1 -14.67 -7.39 27.10
C MET A 1 -14.58 -5.89 27.28
N VAL A 2 -13.38 -5.32 27.37
CA VAL A 2 -13.22 -3.87 27.48
C VAL A 2 -13.45 -3.30 26.08
N GLU A 3 -14.51 -2.50 25.93
CA GLU A 3 -14.82 -1.83 24.68
C GLU A 3 -13.80 -0.69 24.50
N GLU A 4 -12.68 -0.97 23.84
CA GLU A 4 -11.75 0.09 23.45
C GLU A 4 -12.41 0.94 22.37
N HIS A 5 -12.91 2.10 22.77
CA HIS A 5 -13.40 3.11 21.85
C HIS A 5 -12.21 3.69 21.06
N LEU A 6 -12.10 3.32 19.79
CA LEU A 6 -11.18 3.97 18.87
C LEU A 6 -11.55 5.46 18.77
N ARG A 7 -10.59 6.32 19.10
CA ARG A 7 -10.74 7.78 18.96
C ARG A 7 -10.11 8.19 17.63
N CYS A 8 -10.91 8.77 16.76
CA CYS A 8 -10.41 9.47 15.57
C CYS A 8 -10.29 10.96 15.91
N GLN A 9 -9.11 11.53 15.75
CA GLN A 9 -8.87 12.96 15.87
C GLN A 9 -8.43 13.49 14.50
N GLN A 10 -9.14 14.49 14.01
CA GLN A 10 -8.71 15.24 12.84
C GLN A 10 -7.57 16.17 13.26
N VAL A 11 -6.37 15.91 12.74
CA VAL A 11 -5.16 16.67 13.07
C VAL A 11 -4.92 17.88 12.15
N GLY A 12 -5.61 17.94 11.00
CA GLY A 12 -5.56 19.09 10.09
C GLY A 12 -6.37 18.88 8.80
N LEU A 13 -6.45 19.95 8.01
CA LEU A 13 -7.02 20.00 6.66
C LEU A 13 -6.15 20.89 5.79
N GLY A 14 -5.76 20.43 4.61
CA GLY A 14 -4.86 21.16 3.72
C GLY A 14 -4.39 20.31 2.55
N LYS A 15 -3.45 20.85 1.78
CA LYS A 15 -2.71 20.15 0.74
C LYS A 15 -1.55 19.36 1.36
N ALA A 16 -0.98 18.43 0.61
CA ALA A 16 0.16 17.63 1.08
C ALA A 16 1.37 18.49 1.52
N GLU A 17 1.58 19.65 0.90
CA GLU A 17 2.61 20.63 1.25
C GLU A 17 2.43 21.28 2.62
N ASP A 18 1.22 21.24 3.18
CA ASP A 18 0.90 21.82 4.50
C ASP A 18 1.29 20.90 5.67
N PHE A 19 1.72 19.66 5.39
CA PHE A 19 2.02 18.65 6.41
C PHE A 19 3.46 18.14 6.32
N THR A 20 4.07 17.89 7.48
CA THR A 20 5.42 17.33 7.61
C THR A 20 5.43 15.83 7.95
N VAL A 21 4.27 15.19 8.03
CA VAL A 21 4.17 13.77 8.39
C VAL A 21 4.75 12.86 7.30
N ALA A 22 5.38 11.74 7.71
CA ALA A 22 6.05 10.81 6.80
C ALA A 22 5.19 10.39 5.59
N LEU A 23 3.88 10.25 5.80
CA LEU A 23 2.95 9.80 4.76
C LEU A 23 2.92 10.69 3.50
N VAL A 24 3.19 12.00 3.63
CA VAL A 24 3.13 12.95 2.50
C VAL A 24 4.50 13.38 1.98
N GLN A 25 5.57 12.75 2.48
CA GLN A 25 6.94 13.05 2.07
C GLN A 25 7.25 12.48 0.69
N GLU A 26 8.39 12.89 0.15
CA GLU A 26 8.95 12.36 -1.09
C GLU A 26 9.99 11.27 -0.80
N SER A 27 9.87 10.12 -1.46
CA SER A 27 10.90 9.08 -1.44
C SER A 27 10.93 8.29 -2.74
N ALA A 28 12.10 7.74 -3.07
CA ALA A 28 12.25 6.78 -4.15
C ALA A 28 11.90 5.35 -3.71
N GLU A 29 11.89 5.10 -2.39
CA GLU A 29 11.54 3.81 -1.82
C GLU A 29 10.39 3.93 -0.82
N TRP A 30 9.44 3.01 -0.93
CA TRP A 30 8.26 2.97 -0.08
C TRP A 30 8.01 1.55 0.41
N ILE A 31 7.74 1.39 1.70
CA ILE A 31 7.51 0.09 2.32
C ILE A 31 6.09 -0.02 2.86
N SER A 32 5.44 -1.16 2.67
CA SER A 32 4.11 -1.39 3.22
C SER A 32 4.14 -1.19 4.74
N ALA A 33 3.21 -0.41 5.29
CA ALA A 33 2.90 -0.36 6.72
C ALA A 33 1.67 -1.20 7.06
N THR A 34 0.78 -1.42 6.09
CA THR A 34 -0.36 -2.33 6.19
C THR A 34 -0.42 -3.20 4.93
N PRO A 35 -0.99 -4.42 5.00
CA PRO A 35 -0.87 -5.36 3.90
C PRO A 35 -1.69 -4.89 2.69
N PHE A 36 -1.11 -4.97 1.50
CA PHE A 36 -1.84 -4.82 0.24
C PHE A 36 -2.77 -6.02 0.05
N VAL A 37 -4.05 -5.74 -0.26
CA VAL A 37 -5.08 -6.76 -0.51
C VAL A 37 -5.47 -6.76 -1.97
N GLY A 38 -5.31 -7.91 -2.62
CA GLY A 38 -5.59 -8.07 -4.05
C GLY A 38 -7.07 -7.89 -4.41
N PRO A 39 -7.39 -7.31 -5.59
CA PRO A 39 -8.76 -6.95 -5.97
C PRO A 39 -9.65 -8.11 -6.41
N ALA A 40 -9.15 -9.34 -6.51
CA ALA A 40 -9.95 -10.50 -6.91
C ALA A 40 -9.69 -11.73 -6.02
N HIS A 41 -10.68 -12.63 -6.03
CA HIS A 41 -10.53 -13.97 -5.47
C HIS A 41 -9.76 -14.84 -6.45
N ILE A 42 -8.74 -15.51 -5.93
CA ILE A 42 -8.00 -16.51 -6.69
C ILE A 42 -7.74 -17.72 -5.78
N GLY A 43 -7.46 -18.87 -6.38
CA GLY A 43 -7.04 -20.05 -5.64
C GLY A 43 -5.72 -19.83 -4.87
N ARG A 44 -5.28 -20.86 -4.16
CA ARG A 44 -4.05 -20.80 -3.34
C ARG A 44 -2.75 -20.77 -4.15
N ARG A 45 -2.80 -21.19 -5.41
CA ARG A 45 -1.62 -21.25 -6.27
C ARG A 45 -1.28 -19.87 -6.83
N GLN A 46 0.01 -19.54 -6.88
CA GLN A 46 0.54 -18.33 -7.53
C GLN A 46 0.03 -17.00 -6.95
N GLN A 47 -0.41 -16.97 -5.68
CA GLN A 47 -0.95 -15.75 -5.07
C GLN A 47 0.04 -14.59 -5.08
N GLN A 48 1.32 -14.85 -4.80
CA GLN A 48 2.36 -13.83 -4.83
C GLN A 48 2.54 -13.21 -6.23
N ARG A 49 2.61 -14.04 -7.28
CA ARG A 49 2.70 -13.59 -8.67
C ARG A 49 1.48 -12.75 -9.06
N TYR A 50 0.30 -13.18 -8.64
CA TYR A 50 -0.93 -12.43 -8.84
C TYR A 50 -0.89 -11.07 -8.13
N LEU A 51 -0.48 -11.02 -6.86
CA LEU A 51 -0.39 -9.78 -6.09
C LEU A 51 0.57 -8.79 -6.73
N LEU A 52 1.77 -9.22 -7.14
CA LEU A 52 2.73 -8.37 -7.84
C LEU A 52 2.14 -7.82 -9.14
N LYS A 53 1.43 -8.64 -9.93
CA LYS A 53 0.75 -8.18 -11.15
C LYS A 53 -0.35 -7.15 -10.84
N ALA A 54 -1.16 -7.41 -9.81
CA ALA A 54 -2.23 -6.50 -9.39
C ALA A 54 -1.67 -5.16 -8.90
N LEU A 55 -0.64 -5.20 -8.06
CA LEU A 55 0.05 -4.04 -7.51
C LEU A 55 0.72 -3.21 -8.62
N ARG A 56 1.43 -3.84 -9.57
CA ARG A 56 1.99 -3.13 -10.75
C ARG A 56 0.92 -2.38 -11.54
N ARG A 57 -0.26 -2.98 -11.73
CA ARG A 57 -1.37 -2.33 -12.45
C ARG A 57 -1.97 -1.15 -11.68
N GLU A 58 -2.00 -1.23 -10.34
CA GLU A 58 -2.45 -0.12 -9.51
C GLU A 58 -1.43 1.01 -9.47
N LEU A 59 -0.14 0.68 -9.34
CA LEU A 59 0.96 1.64 -9.38
C LEU A 59 1.00 2.40 -10.71
N ARG A 60 0.84 1.71 -11.85
CA ARG A 60 0.77 2.36 -13.15
C ARG A 60 -0.34 3.41 -13.20
N ARG A 61 -1.57 3.03 -12.81
CA ARG A 61 -2.73 3.94 -12.77
C ARG A 61 -2.58 5.05 -11.74
N TRP A 62 -1.82 4.82 -10.68
CA TRP A 62 -1.50 5.85 -9.70
C TRP A 62 -0.49 6.85 -10.28
N LEU A 63 0.62 6.37 -10.86
CA LEU A 63 1.64 7.20 -11.52
C LEU A 63 1.06 8.03 -12.67
N GLU A 64 0.25 7.44 -13.55
CA GLU A 64 -0.42 8.16 -14.65
C GLU A 64 -1.28 9.34 -14.16
N ARG A 65 -1.88 9.21 -12.96
CA ARG A 65 -2.71 10.27 -12.36
C ARG A 65 -1.89 11.32 -11.62
N GLN A 66 -0.85 10.91 -10.89
CA GLN A 66 -0.03 11.82 -10.08
C GLN A 66 1.06 12.52 -10.88
N TYR A 67 1.58 11.86 -11.91
CA TYR A 67 2.73 12.28 -12.73
C TYR A 67 2.41 12.11 -14.23
N PRO A 68 1.35 12.76 -14.75
CA PRO A 68 0.94 12.60 -16.14
C PRO A 68 2.08 12.97 -17.10
N GLY A 69 2.34 12.09 -18.08
CA GLY A 69 3.40 12.28 -19.09
C GLY A 69 4.83 12.01 -18.62
N GLN A 70 5.04 11.68 -17.34
CA GLN A 70 6.38 11.34 -16.84
C GLN A 70 6.66 9.85 -17.01
N SER A 71 7.88 9.52 -17.46
CA SER A 71 8.33 8.14 -17.63
C SER A 71 8.89 7.58 -16.32
N ILE A 72 8.00 7.38 -15.33
CA ILE A 72 8.32 6.78 -14.03
C ILE A 72 7.83 5.34 -14.02
N GLN A 73 8.67 4.43 -13.54
CA GLN A 73 8.33 3.03 -13.31
C GLN A 73 8.36 2.72 -11.82
N ALA A 74 7.43 1.90 -11.36
CA ALA A 74 7.43 1.36 -10.00
C ALA A 74 7.75 -0.14 -10.04
N VAL A 75 8.76 -0.54 -9.28
CA VAL A 75 9.24 -1.91 -9.16
C VAL A 75 8.83 -2.46 -7.79
N PRO A 76 7.70 -3.20 -7.69
CA PRO A 76 7.33 -3.84 -6.44
C PRO A 76 8.10 -5.14 -6.20
N ALA A 77 8.55 -5.33 -4.98
CA ALA A 77 9.14 -6.56 -4.45
C ALA A 77 8.33 -7.05 -3.24
N SER A 78 8.11 -8.35 -3.11
CA SER A 78 7.49 -8.92 -1.90
C SER A 78 8.48 -8.89 -0.75
N ILE A 79 7.99 -8.59 0.45
CA ILE A 79 8.79 -8.58 1.68
C ILE A 79 8.09 -9.35 2.78
N THR A 80 8.83 -9.69 3.82
CA THR A 80 8.37 -10.39 5.01
C THR A 80 8.05 -9.43 6.15
N LEU A 81 7.41 -9.92 7.22
CA LEU A 81 7.02 -9.10 8.38
C LEU A 81 8.21 -8.39 9.04
N GLY A 82 9.40 -9.00 9.07
CA GLY A 82 10.59 -8.41 9.69
C GLY A 82 11.18 -7.22 8.91
N GLU A 83 10.74 -7.00 7.68
CA GLU A 83 11.21 -5.89 6.83
C GLU A 83 10.26 -4.69 6.85
N THR A 84 9.04 -4.85 7.37
CA THR A 84 8.00 -3.80 7.40
C THR A 84 7.83 -3.26 8.82
N PRO A 85 7.38 -2.00 9.00
CA PRO A 85 6.96 -1.49 10.31
C PRO A 85 5.67 -2.12 10.85
N ALA A 86 5.02 -3.01 10.09
CA ALA A 86 3.84 -3.74 10.54
C ALA A 86 4.16 -4.61 11.77
N ARG A 87 3.23 -4.64 12.74
CA ARG A 87 3.37 -5.44 13.97
C ARG A 87 2.76 -6.83 13.89
N LEU A 88 1.92 -7.07 12.89
CA LEU A 88 1.16 -8.31 12.73
C LEU A 88 1.43 -8.92 11.35
N PRO A 89 1.40 -10.25 11.21
CA PRO A 89 1.36 -10.90 9.91
C PRO A 89 0.19 -10.40 9.05
N ALA A 90 0.38 -10.34 7.73
CA ALA A 90 -0.64 -9.84 6.80
C ALA A 90 -2.01 -10.53 6.94
N LEU A 91 -2.02 -11.82 7.29
CA LEU A 91 -3.25 -12.61 7.44
C LEU A 91 -4.05 -12.26 8.70
N GLU A 92 -3.41 -11.71 9.74
CA GLU A 92 -4.04 -11.34 11.00
C GLU A 92 -4.73 -9.97 10.96
N TYR A 93 -4.44 -9.16 9.93
CA TYR A 93 -5.18 -7.92 9.72
C TYR A 93 -6.66 -8.19 9.42
N ARG A 94 -7.52 -7.29 9.89
CA ARG A 94 -8.95 -7.29 9.55
C ARG A 94 -9.16 -6.84 8.10
N ARG A 95 -9.15 -7.78 7.16
CA ARG A 95 -9.18 -7.53 5.70
C ARG A 95 -10.55 -7.65 5.04
N ALA A 96 -11.56 -8.11 5.78
CA ALA A 96 -12.93 -8.21 5.29
C ALA A 96 -13.92 -7.78 6.37
N ARG A 97 -15.10 -7.32 5.94
CA ARG A 97 -16.20 -6.99 6.86
C ARG A 97 -16.92 -8.27 7.27
N GLN A 98 -17.43 -8.33 8.49
CA GLN A 98 -18.38 -9.37 8.89
C GLN A 98 -19.76 -9.01 8.30
N ARG A 99 -20.03 -9.47 7.08
CA ARG A 99 -21.36 -9.39 6.44
C ARG A 99 -21.62 -10.70 5.71
N ARG A 100 -22.88 -11.13 5.64
CA ARG A 100 -23.30 -12.40 5.01
C ARG A 100 -22.88 -12.54 3.54
N SER A 101 -22.65 -11.42 2.85
CA SER A 101 -22.16 -11.36 1.46
C SER A 101 -20.68 -10.94 1.35
N ALA A 102 -19.97 -10.85 2.48
CA ALA A 102 -18.55 -10.53 2.47
C ALA A 102 -17.76 -11.76 2.04
N ASP A 103 -16.58 -11.49 1.53
CA ASP A 103 -15.77 -12.44 0.81
C ASP A 103 -14.80 -13.24 1.69
N GLY A 104 -15.12 -13.33 2.98
CA GLY A 104 -14.56 -14.30 3.91
C GLY A 104 -13.04 -14.27 4.06
N TYR A 105 -12.39 -13.12 3.88
CA TYR A 105 -10.92 -12.98 3.98
C TYR A 105 -10.12 -13.77 2.92
N HIS A 106 -10.78 -14.25 1.87
CA HIS A 106 -10.17 -15.12 0.86
C HIS A 106 -9.29 -14.39 -0.17
N ARG A 107 -9.30 -13.05 -0.18
CA ARG A 107 -8.41 -12.29 -1.05
C ARG A 107 -6.96 -12.50 -0.62
N PRO A 108 -6.04 -12.75 -1.57
CA PRO A 108 -4.63 -12.80 -1.23
C PRO A 108 -4.18 -11.42 -0.71
N CYS A 109 -3.19 -11.44 0.18
CA CYS A 109 -2.59 -10.22 0.72
C CYS A 109 -1.10 -10.42 1.01
N GLY A 110 -0.36 -9.33 1.12
CA GLY A 110 1.05 -9.38 1.46
C GLY A 110 1.64 -7.99 1.68
N PHE A 111 2.90 -7.96 2.12
CA PHE A 111 3.69 -6.75 2.25
C PHE A 111 4.63 -6.61 1.07
N PHE A 112 4.88 -5.36 0.68
CA PHE A 112 5.70 -5.04 -0.47
C PHE A 112 6.61 -3.84 -0.18
N ARG A 113 7.78 -3.85 -0.81
CA ARG A 113 8.61 -2.67 -1.05
C ARG A 113 8.38 -2.18 -2.47
N LEU A 114 8.36 -0.88 -2.67
CA LEU A 114 8.25 -0.21 -3.95
C LEU A 114 9.52 0.60 -4.16
N THR A 115 10.15 0.44 -5.32
CA THR A 115 11.24 1.31 -5.77
C THR A 115 10.77 2.04 -7.03
N PHE A 116 10.93 3.36 -7.06
CA PHE A 116 10.55 4.21 -8.19
C PHE A 116 11.79 4.61 -8.98
N VAL A 117 11.75 4.40 -10.29
CA VAL A 117 12.88 4.67 -11.20
C VAL A 117 12.43 5.33 -12.48
N ASP A 118 13.33 6.03 -13.17
CA ASP A 118 13.10 6.59 -14.50
C ASP A 118 13.35 5.56 -15.62
N ALA A 119 13.28 6.00 -16.88
CA ALA A 119 13.55 5.16 -18.05
C ALA A 119 14.99 4.63 -18.13
N ALA A 120 15.95 5.30 -17.48
CA ALA A 120 17.34 4.87 -17.39
C ALA A 120 17.63 4.02 -16.14
N GLY A 121 16.60 3.75 -15.32
CA GLY A 121 16.72 2.98 -14.08
C GLY A 121 17.27 3.79 -12.89
N GLN A 122 17.35 5.12 -13.00
CA GLN A 122 17.80 5.98 -11.89
C GLN A 122 16.66 6.19 -10.88
N PRO A 123 16.94 6.27 -9.56
CA PRO A 123 15.92 6.50 -8.55
C PRO A 123 15.15 7.81 -8.78
N VAL A 124 13.82 7.74 -8.71
CA VAL A 124 12.93 8.91 -8.81
C VAL A 124 12.16 9.05 -7.52
N ARG A 125 12.24 10.22 -6.89
CA ARG A 125 11.46 10.50 -5.69
C ARG A 125 10.02 10.83 -6.09
N VAL A 126 9.07 10.09 -5.53
CA VAL A 126 7.64 10.37 -5.66
C VAL A 126 7.07 10.77 -4.31
N ARG A 127 6.07 11.62 -4.33
CA ARG A 127 5.37 12.16 -3.16
C ARG A 127 4.21 11.25 -2.80
N GLY A 128 4.06 10.97 -1.51
CA GLY A 128 2.88 10.28 -0.97
C GLY A 128 1.64 11.17 -0.89
N PRO A 129 0.52 10.67 -0.34
CA PRO A 129 0.34 9.32 0.21
C PRO A 129 0.29 8.23 -0.86
N ILE A 130 0.87 7.06 -0.55
CA ILE A 130 0.70 5.85 -1.35
C ILE A 130 -0.15 4.86 -0.55
N CYS A 131 -1.40 4.70 -0.96
CA CYS A 131 -2.34 3.73 -0.41
C CYS A 131 -3.06 3.03 -1.56
N LEU A 132 -2.87 1.72 -1.70
CA LEU A 132 -3.27 0.94 -2.87
C LEU A 132 -4.00 -0.35 -2.47
N GLY A 133 -4.77 -0.90 -3.38
CA GLY A 133 -5.45 -2.18 -3.21
C GLY A 133 -6.90 -2.04 -2.77
N TYR A 134 -7.57 -3.20 -2.71
CA TYR A 134 -8.98 -3.33 -2.39
C TYR A 134 -9.35 -2.72 -1.03
N GLY A 135 -8.45 -2.84 -0.06
CA GLY A 135 -8.65 -2.39 1.32
C GLY A 135 -8.17 -0.96 1.61
N SER A 136 -7.74 -0.19 0.60
CA SER A 136 -7.17 1.15 0.79
C SER A 136 -8.05 2.11 1.57
N HIS A 137 -9.36 2.09 1.32
CA HIS A 137 -10.34 2.89 2.04
C HIS A 137 -10.54 2.49 3.52
N PHE A 138 -10.00 1.35 3.94
CA PHE A 138 -10.08 0.83 5.31
C PHE A 138 -8.71 0.80 6.01
N GLY A 139 -7.73 1.55 5.50
CA GLY A 139 -6.39 1.65 6.07
C GLY A 139 -5.44 0.49 5.71
N LEU A 140 -5.79 -0.34 4.72
CA LEU A 140 -4.93 -1.43 4.24
C LEU A 140 -4.16 -1.02 2.98
N GLY A 141 -3.01 -1.63 2.72
CA GLY A 141 -2.17 -1.30 1.56
C GLY A 141 -1.58 0.11 1.61
N LEU A 142 -1.36 0.62 2.83
CA LEU A 142 -0.63 1.85 3.10
C LEU A 142 0.87 1.60 2.96
N PHE A 143 1.59 2.53 2.36
CA PHE A 143 3.05 2.53 2.28
C PHE A 143 3.62 3.78 2.95
N LEU A 144 4.74 3.61 3.66
CA LEU A 144 5.53 4.69 4.26
C LEU A 144 6.82 4.87 3.47
N PRO A 145 7.36 6.09 3.38
CA PRO A 145 8.65 6.29 2.76
C PRO A 145 9.72 5.54 3.56
N GLN A 146 10.70 4.98 2.88
CA GLN A 146 11.99 4.65 3.49
C GLN A 146 12.87 5.90 3.39
N GLU A 147 13.43 6.30 4.53
CA GLU A 147 14.52 7.28 4.55
C GLU A 147 15.71 6.65 3.84
N SER A 148 16.29 7.38 2.89
CA SER A 148 17.62 7.05 2.34
C SER A 148 18.67 7.73 3.17
#